data_AF-A0A4S4G1B6-F1
#
_entry.id   AF-A0A4S4G1B6-F1
#
_cell.length_a   1.000
_cell.length_b   1.000
_cell.length_c   1.000
_cell.angle_alpha   90.00
_cell.angle_beta   90.00
_cell.angle_gamma   90.00
#
_symmetry.space_group_name_H-M   'P 1'
#
loop_
_entity.id
_entity.type
_entity.pdbx_description
1 polymer ?
#
loop_
_entity_poly.entity_id
_entity_poly.type
_entity_poly.pdbx_seq_one_letter_code
_entity_poly.pdbx_strand_id
1 'polypeptide(L)'
;MVVATWAVRACFAFVFAVNVQCALGFTLMPEAYMGAYELAGVPGRVAARGIGVAFLMWNCTYPLVIWKPQRHTTLAGVVLAQQVVGLIGESAIRATLPTGHDLLASSIDLFIAFDAAGLLLMGVSLAVFLFTRNLRGKRREIDS
;
A
#
# COMPACT_ATOMS: atom_id res chain seq x y z
N MET A 1 0.99 -19.19 -15.52
CA MET A 1 2.01 -18.95 -14.47
C MET A 1 2.90 -17.76 -14.78
N VAL A 2 3.41 -17.59 -16.01
CA VAL A 2 4.15 -16.38 -16.42
C VAL A 2 3.26 -15.13 -16.33
N VAL A 3 2.07 -15.16 -16.95
CA VAL A 3 1.11 -14.04 -16.90
C VAL A 3 0.74 -13.65 -15.46
N ALA A 4 0.35 -14.62 -14.63
CA ALA A 4 0.00 -14.36 -13.22
C ALA A 4 1.18 -13.80 -12.40
N THR A 5 2.41 -14.21 -12.70
CA THR A 5 3.61 -13.62 -12.08
C THR A 5 3.72 -12.14 -12.45
N TRP A 6 3.62 -11.81 -13.74
CA TRP A 6 3.72 -10.43 -14.20
C TRP A 6 2.58 -9.55 -13.67
N ALA A 7 1.37 -10.10 -13.55
CA ALA A 7 0.26 -9.40 -12.93
C ALA A 7 0.57 -9.01 -11.47
N VAL A 8 1.06 -9.95 -10.65
CA VAL A 8 1.49 -9.65 -9.27
C VAL A 8 2.58 -8.58 -9.26
N ARG A 9 3.59 -8.71 -10.12
CA ARG A 9 4.67 -7.71 -10.20
C ARG A 9 4.14 -6.32 -10.53
N ALA A 10 3.28 -6.21 -11.54
CA ALA A 10 2.73 -4.95 -11.98
C ALA A 10 1.84 -4.31 -10.90
N CYS A 11 0.93 -5.08 -10.30
CA CYS A 11 0.04 -4.57 -9.26
C CYS A 11 0.82 -4.10 -8.02
N PHE A 12 1.77 -4.90 -7.52
CA PHE A 12 2.58 -4.51 -6.36
C PHE A 12 3.53 -3.35 -6.70
N ALA A 13 4.12 -3.32 -7.90
CA ALA A 13 4.99 -2.21 -8.32
C ALA A 13 4.24 -0.90 -8.49
N PHE A 14 3.01 -0.94 -9.00
CA PHE A 14 2.15 0.24 -9.11
C PHE A 14 1.85 0.83 -7.73
N VAL A 15 1.36 0.01 -6.79
CA VAL A 15 1.07 0.46 -5.43
C VAL A 15 2.33 0.98 -4.73
N PHE A 16 3.44 0.26 -4.86
CA PHE A 16 4.74 0.69 -4.36
C PHE A 16 5.17 2.05 -4.91
N ALA A 17 5.05 2.27 -6.22
CA ALA A 17 5.48 3.52 -6.84
C ALA A 17 4.67 4.72 -6.34
N VAL A 18 3.34 4.58 -6.26
CA VAL A 18 2.47 5.65 -5.75
C VAL A 18 2.74 5.92 -4.26
N ASN A 19 2.90 4.87 -3.45
CA ASN A 19 3.26 5.02 -2.04
C ASN A 19 4.61 5.71 -1.84
N VAL A 20 5.63 5.31 -2.59
CA VAL A 20 6.97 5.94 -2.50
C VAL A 20 6.90 7.39 -2.97
N GLN A 21 6.16 7.69 -4.04
CA GLN A 21 5.94 9.07 -4.48
C GLN A 21 5.31 9.91 -3.37
N CYS A 22 4.26 9.39 -2.72
CA CYS A 22 3.59 10.03 -1.60
C CYS A 22 4.57 10.27 -0.43
N ALA A 23 5.33 9.24 -0.06
CA ALA A 23 6.32 9.28 1.01
C ALA A 23 7.42 10.33 0.77
N LEU A 24 7.92 10.40 -0.46
CA LEU A 24 8.92 11.39 -0.88
C LEU A 24 8.31 12.80 -0.89
N GLY A 25 7.05 12.96 -1.30
CA GLY A 25 6.32 14.23 -1.20
C GLY A 25 6.30 14.77 0.23
N PHE A 26 5.85 13.96 1.18
CA PHE A 26 5.85 14.32 2.61
C PHE A 26 7.24 14.63 3.17
N THR A 27 8.27 13.89 2.73
CA THR A 27 9.64 14.02 3.27
C THR A 27 10.36 15.24 2.69
N LEU A 28 10.31 15.42 1.37
CA LEU A 28 11.10 16.41 0.64
C LEU A 28 10.37 17.73 0.48
N MET A 29 9.04 17.70 0.39
CA MET A 29 8.20 18.88 0.14
C MET A 29 7.05 19.00 1.16
N PRO A 30 7.32 18.93 2.48
CA PRO A 30 6.27 18.87 3.51
C PRO A 30 5.27 20.04 3.46
N GLU A 31 5.73 21.24 3.09
CA GLU A 31 4.90 22.45 3.04
C GLU A 31 3.74 22.33 2.03
N ALA A 32 3.90 21.51 0.97
CA ALA A 32 2.84 21.26 0.00
C ALA A 32 1.70 20.39 0.57
N TYR A 33 1.96 19.66 1.66
CA TYR A 33 1.03 18.71 2.24
C TYR A 33 0.52 19.14 3.62
N MET A 34 1.28 19.96 4.36
CA MET A 34 0.92 20.38 5.72
C MET A 34 -0.47 21.02 5.82
N GLY A 35 -0.84 21.87 4.86
CA GLY A 35 -2.16 22.52 4.85
C GLY A 35 -3.32 21.52 4.77
N ALA A 36 -3.12 20.40 4.07
CA ALA A 36 -4.11 19.33 3.95
C ALA A 36 -4.37 18.59 5.28
N TYR A 37 -3.46 18.73 6.25
CA TYR A 37 -3.57 18.18 7.60
C TYR A 37 -3.78 19.26 8.67
N GLU A 38 -4.05 20.50 8.26
CA GLU A 38 -4.12 21.68 9.15
C GLU A 38 -2.86 21.85 10.03
N LEU A 39 -1.72 21.35 9.56
CA LEU A 39 -0.44 21.48 10.23
C LEU A 39 0.22 22.81 9.87
N ALA A 40 0.90 23.42 10.84
CA ALA A 40 1.59 24.70 10.63
C ALA A 40 2.93 24.77 11.37
N GLY A 41 3.78 25.67 10.87
CA GLY A 41 5.06 26.00 11.50
C GLY A 41 6.07 24.85 11.54
N VAL A 42 7.06 25.00 12.43
CA VAL A 42 8.14 24.01 12.60
C VAL A 42 7.60 22.63 13.01
N PRO A 43 6.68 22.49 14.00
CA PRO A 43 6.17 21.19 14.40
C PRO A 43 5.45 20.46 13.26
N GLY A 44 4.63 21.19 12.50
CA GLY A 44 3.91 20.63 11.34
C GLY A 44 4.84 20.08 10.27
N ARG A 45 5.92 20.80 9.94
CA ARG A 45 6.96 20.30 9.01
C ARG A 45 7.60 19.01 9.48
N VAL A 46 7.98 18.95 10.76
CA VAL A 46 8.65 17.78 11.33
C VAL A 46 7.69 16.58 11.35
N ALA A 47 6.42 16.80 11.72
CA ALA A 47 5.39 15.77 11.69
C ALA A 47 5.16 15.23 10.26
N ALA A 48 4.98 16.11 9.27
CA ALA A 48 4.80 15.71 7.86
C ALA A 48 5.99 14.89 7.34
N ARG A 49 7.23 15.31 7.65
CA ARG A 49 8.43 14.54 7.29
C ARG A 49 8.49 13.18 7.98
N GLY A 50 8.09 13.12 9.26
CA GLY A 50 8.00 11.86 10.00
C GLY A 50 7.04 10.87 9.37
N ILE A 51 5.87 11.33 8.92
CA ILE A 51 4.90 10.53 8.16
C ILE A 51 5.53 10.01 6.87
N GLY A 52 6.23 10.86 6.12
CA GLY A 52 6.93 10.45 4.90
C GLY A 52 7.97 9.34 5.14
N VAL A 53 8.76 9.44 6.21
CA VAL A 53 9.72 8.39 6.59
C VAL A 53 9.01 7.11 7.01
N ALA A 54 7.92 7.21 7.79
CA ALA A 54 7.13 6.05 8.18
C ALA A 54 6.54 5.31 6.96
N PHE A 55 6.05 6.06 5.97
CA PHE A 55 5.60 5.50 4.70
C PHE A 55 6.73 4.78 3.95
N LEU A 56 7.93 5.37 3.86
CA LEU A 56 9.08 4.70 3.23
C LEU A 56 9.42 3.37 3.94
N MET A 57 9.42 3.37 5.27
CA MET A 57 9.69 2.17 6.07
C MET A 57 8.65 1.07 5.79
N TRP A 58 7.38 1.45 5.67
CA TRP A 58 6.29 0.53 5.35
C TRP A 58 6.45 -0.13 3.97
N ASN A 59 7.10 0.55 3.02
CA ASN A 59 7.31 0.09 1.66
C ASN A 59 8.53 -0.84 1.49
N CYS A 60 9.36 -1.05 2.51
CA CYS A 60 10.55 -1.91 2.43
C CYS A 60 10.23 -3.39 2.13
N THR A 61 8.99 -3.83 2.35
CA THR A 61 8.54 -5.20 2.08
C THR A 61 8.22 -5.46 0.60
N TYR A 62 7.91 -4.42 -0.18
CA TYR A 62 7.49 -4.53 -1.57
C TYR A 62 8.58 -5.02 -2.54
N PRO A 63 9.84 -4.52 -2.50
CA PRO A 63 10.84 -4.85 -3.53
C PRO A 63 11.09 -6.35 -3.72
N LEU A 64 11.13 -7.12 -2.62
CA LEU A 64 11.33 -8.57 -2.69
C LEU A 64 10.12 -9.30 -3.28
N VAL A 65 8.90 -8.84 -2.98
CA VAL A 65 7.67 -9.38 -3.56
C VAL A 65 7.62 -9.10 -5.06
N ILE A 66 7.98 -7.88 -5.48
CA ILE A 66 8.04 -7.48 -6.90
C ILE A 66 9.12 -8.30 -7.64
N TRP A 67 10.31 -8.47 -7.05
CA TRP A 67 11.37 -9.23 -7.70
C TRP A 67 10.99 -10.69 -7.85
N LYS A 68 10.72 -11.42 -6.76
CA LYS A 68 10.49 -12.88 -6.80
C LYS A 68 9.21 -13.26 -6.06
N PRO A 69 8.02 -12.96 -6.61
CA PRO A 69 6.76 -13.23 -5.93
C PRO A 69 6.55 -14.72 -5.64
N GLN A 70 7.14 -15.61 -6.45
CA GLN A 70 7.07 -17.06 -6.24
C GLN A 70 7.79 -17.54 -4.98
N ARG A 71 8.84 -16.82 -4.55
CA ARG A 71 9.63 -17.14 -3.36
C ARG A 71 9.14 -16.42 -2.11
N HIS A 72 8.46 -15.29 -2.27
CA HIS A 72 8.11 -14.38 -1.17
C HIS A 72 6.60 -14.24 -0.97
N THR A 73 5.84 -15.33 -1.12
CA THR A 73 4.37 -15.31 -0.96
C THR A 73 3.92 -14.91 0.45
N THR A 74 4.67 -15.33 1.49
CA THR A 74 4.38 -14.91 2.86
C THR A 74 4.58 -13.41 3.04
N LEU A 75 5.64 -12.85 2.45
CA LEU A 75 5.90 -11.41 2.50
C LEU A 75 4.84 -10.63 1.71
N ALA A 76 4.32 -11.18 0.62
CA ALA A 76 3.17 -10.60 -0.08
C ALA A 76 1.93 -10.55 0.83
N GLY A 77 1.71 -11.58 1.66
CA GLY A 77 0.68 -11.56 2.70
C GLY A 77 0.91 -10.46 3.75
N VAL A 78 2.16 -10.24 4.17
CA VAL A 78 2.51 -9.13 5.07
C VAL A 78 2.20 -7.78 4.44
N VAL A 79 2.53 -7.56 3.16
CA VAL A 79 2.18 -6.34 2.42
C VAL A 79 0.66 -6.10 2.39
N LEU A 80 -0.14 -7.14 2.19
CA LEU A 80 -1.60 -7.01 2.24
C LEU A 80 -2.11 -6.68 3.65
N ALA A 81 -1.57 -7.34 4.68
CA ALA A 81 -1.93 -7.04 6.07
C ALA A 81 -1.58 -5.60 6.43
N GLN A 82 -0.42 -5.14 5.99
CA GLN A 82 0.03 -3.76 6.07
C GLN A 82 -1.01 -2.79 5.45
N GLN A 83 -1.51 -3.08 4.23
CA GLN A 83 -2.54 -2.25 3.60
C GLN A 83 -3.89 -2.30 4.34
N VAL A 84 -4.25 -3.44 4.93
CA VAL A 84 -5.48 -3.57 5.74
C VAL A 84 -5.39 -2.71 7.01
N VAL A 85 -4.23 -2.69 7.67
CA VAL A 85 -4.00 -1.86 8.86
C VAL A 85 -4.16 -0.38 8.53
N GLY A 86 -3.61 0.08 7.39
CA GLY A 86 -3.85 1.42 6.87
C GLY A 86 -5.34 1.65 6.72
N LEU A 87 -5.99 0.94 5.79
CA LEU A 87 -7.40 1.11 5.48
C LEU A 87 -8.32 1.18 6.71
N ILE A 88 -8.14 0.29 7.67
CA ILE A 88 -8.92 0.29 8.93
C ILE A 88 -8.58 1.52 9.78
N GLY A 89 -7.29 1.82 9.94
CA GLY A 89 -6.79 2.96 10.69
C GLY A 89 -7.31 4.28 10.14
N GLU A 90 -7.16 4.55 8.84
CA GLU A 90 -7.67 5.78 8.23
C GLU A 90 -9.20 5.84 8.27
N SER A 91 -9.91 4.73 8.06
CA SER A 91 -11.37 4.69 8.20
C SER A 91 -11.83 5.04 9.62
N ALA A 92 -11.11 4.56 10.64
CA ALA A 92 -11.40 4.87 12.05
C ALA A 92 -11.12 6.35 12.37
N ILE A 93 -10.03 6.91 11.85
CA ILE A 93 -9.72 8.35 11.98
C ILE A 93 -10.83 9.17 11.30
N ARG A 94 -11.24 8.80 10.07
CA ARG A 94 -12.28 9.49 9.33
C ARG A 94 -13.64 9.49 10.03
N ALA A 95 -13.98 8.38 10.69
CA ALA A 95 -15.23 8.20 11.42
C ALA A 95 -15.28 9.00 12.73
N THR A 96 -14.12 9.34 13.30
CA THR A 96 -14.00 10.08 14.57
C THR A 96 -13.67 11.56 14.38
N LEU A 97 -13.41 12.00 13.15
CA LEU A 97 -13.11 13.38 12.81
C LEU A 97 -14.33 14.29 13.05
N PRO A 98 -14.20 15.37 13.85
CA PRO A 98 -15.27 16.34 14.04
C PRO A 98 -15.63 17.09 12.75
N THR A 99 -16.85 17.60 12.68
CA THR A 99 -17.28 18.51 11.60
C THR A 99 -16.47 19.81 11.61
N GLY A 100 -16.23 20.40 10.43
CA GLY A 100 -15.44 21.64 10.28
C GLY A 100 -14.02 21.43 9.78
N HIS A 101 -13.62 20.17 9.54
CA HIS A 101 -12.31 19.75 9.04
C HIS A 101 -12.41 19.14 7.63
N ASP A 102 -13.14 19.78 6.72
CA ASP A 102 -13.47 19.20 5.39
C ASP A 102 -12.21 18.92 4.56
N LEU A 103 -11.18 19.75 4.69
CA LEU A 103 -9.91 19.55 3.98
C LEU A 103 -9.14 18.33 4.50
N LEU A 104 -9.08 18.13 5.83
CA LEU A 104 -8.53 16.89 6.41
C LEU A 104 -9.34 15.67 6.01
N ALA A 105 -10.67 15.77 6.06
CA ALA A 105 -11.57 14.69 5.70
C ALA A 105 -11.31 14.22 4.27
N SER A 106 -11.24 15.16 3.31
CA SER A 106 -10.95 14.83 1.91
C SER A 106 -9.57 14.21 1.72
N SER A 107 -8.58 14.64 2.51
CA SER A 107 -7.23 14.08 2.47
C SER A 107 -7.22 12.63 2.98
N ILE A 108 -7.89 12.35 4.10
CA ILE A 108 -8.05 11.00 4.64
C ILE A 108 -8.82 10.10 3.66
N ASP A 109 -9.89 10.62 3.03
CA ASP A 109 -10.68 9.88 2.05
C ASP A 109 -9.85 9.44 0.84
N LEU A 110 -8.86 10.24 0.41
CA LEU A 110 -7.90 9.84 -0.63
C LEU A 110 -7.01 8.67 -0.20
N PHE A 111 -6.53 8.65 1.05
CA PHE A 111 -5.77 7.49 1.57
C PHE A 111 -6.64 6.24 1.65
N ILE A 112 -7.86 6.35 2.20
CA ILE A 112 -8.81 5.23 2.24
C ILE A 112 -9.07 4.67 0.84
N ALA A 113 -9.33 5.52 -0.14
CA ALA A 113 -9.58 5.11 -1.51
C ALA A 113 -8.37 4.40 -2.13
N PHE A 114 -7.17 4.95 -1.91
CA PHE A 114 -5.93 4.36 -2.42
C PHE A 114 -5.65 2.99 -1.76
N ASP A 115 -5.81 2.90 -0.45
CA ASP A 115 -5.58 1.68 0.32
C ASP A 115 -6.55 0.58 -0.08
N ALA A 116 -7.84 0.91 -0.24
CA ALA A 116 -8.85 -0.03 -0.72
C ALA A 116 -8.55 -0.52 -2.15
N ALA A 117 -8.20 0.39 -3.07
CA ALA A 117 -7.88 0.05 -4.45
C ALA A 117 -6.59 -0.79 -4.53
N GLY A 118 -5.57 -0.41 -3.78
CA GLY A 118 -4.30 -1.14 -3.70
C GLY A 118 -4.48 -2.55 -3.13
N LEU A 119 -5.26 -2.69 -2.05
CA LEU A 119 -5.60 -3.97 -1.45
C LEU A 119 -6.32 -4.88 -2.44
N LEU A 120 -7.31 -4.35 -3.19
CA LEU A 120 -8.02 -5.10 -4.22
C LEU A 120 -7.09 -5.57 -5.34
N LEU A 121 -6.29 -4.67 -5.91
CA LEU A 121 -5.37 -4.99 -7.02
C LEU A 121 -4.34 -6.05 -6.63
N MET A 122 -3.68 -5.84 -5.49
CA MET A 122 -2.67 -6.77 -5.00
C MET A 122 -3.28 -8.09 -4.53
N GLY A 123 -4.41 -8.05 -3.83
CA GLY A 123 -5.11 -9.22 -3.33
C GLY A 123 -5.60 -10.14 -4.46
N VAL A 124 -6.27 -9.56 -5.47
CA VAL A 124 -6.76 -10.32 -6.63
C VAL A 124 -5.61 -10.93 -7.42
N SER A 125 -4.57 -10.15 -7.72
CA SER A 125 -3.42 -10.66 -8.47
C SER A 125 -2.70 -11.79 -7.71
N LEU A 126 -2.53 -11.67 -6.39
CA LEU A 126 -1.94 -12.71 -5.55
C LEU A 126 -2.83 -13.96 -5.49
N ALA A 127 -4.14 -13.81 -5.34
CA ALA A 127 -5.09 -14.93 -5.30
C ALA A 127 -5.04 -15.73 -6.62
N VAL A 128 -5.07 -15.05 -7.77
CA VAL A 128 -4.92 -15.68 -9.09
C VAL A 128 -3.57 -16.38 -9.23
N PHE A 129 -2.50 -15.75 -8.75
CA PHE A 129 -1.16 -16.34 -8.75
C PHE A 129 -1.11 -17.65 -7.94
N LEU A 130 -1.65 -17.65 -6.71
CA LEU A 130 -1.68 -18.84 -5.85
C LEU A 130 -2.57 -19.95 -6.43
N PHE A 131 -3.73 -19.60 -6.97
CA PHE A 131 -4.65 -20.54 -7.60
C PHE A 131 -3.98 -21.25 -8.80
N THR A 132 -3.38 -20.48 -9.70
CA THR A 132 -2.68 -21.04 -10.87
C THR A 132 -1.43 -21.85 -10.49
N ARG A 133 -0.79 -21.53 -9.37
CA ARG A 133 0.32 -22.33 -8.80
C ARG A 133 -0.17 -23.69 -8.32
N ASN A 134 -1.26 -23.72 -7.57
CA ASN A 134 -1.84 -24.96 -7.03
C ASN A 134 -2.34 -25.89 -8.13
N LEU A 135 -2.99 -25.37 -9.17
CA LEU A 135 -3.43 -26.17 -10.32
C LEU A 135 -2.25 -26.86 -11.03
N ARG A 136 -1.12 -26.17 -11.18
CA ARG A 136 0.10 -26.74 -11.74
C ARG A 136 0.74 -27.78 -10.84
N GLY A 137 0.67 -27.61 -9.52
CA GLY A 137 1.14 -28.59 -8.54
C GLY A 137 0.38 -29.90 -8.68
N LYS A 138 -0.96 -29.84 -8.63
CA LYS A 138 -1.83 -31.01 -8.79
C LYS A 138 -1.62 -31.76 -10.12
N ARG A 139 -1.45 -31.03 -11.23
CA ARG A 139 -1.19 -31.69 -12.53
C ARG A 139 0.11 -32.49 -12.52
N ARG A 140 1.19 -31.97 -11.93
CA ARG A 140 2.47 -32.70 -11.86
C ARG A 140 2.40 -33.96 -11.00
N GLU A 141 1.55 -33.96 -9.98
CA GLU A 141 1.34 -35.13 -9.11
C GLU A 141 0.58 -36.25 -9.83
N ILE A 142 -0.35 -35.90 -10.72
CA ILE A 142 -1.08 -36.86 -11.55
C ILE A 142 -0.18 -37.46 -12.65
N ASP A 143 0.75 -36.66 -13.18
CA ASP A 143 1.64 -37.05 -14.28
C ASP A 143 2.92 -37.80 -13.82
N SER A 144 3.09 -38.06 -12.51
CA SER A 144 4.26 -38.73 -11.90
C SER A 144 3.95 -40.16 -11.48
#